data_AF-A0A7Y0JTR1-F1
#
_entry.id   AF-A0A7Y0JTR1-F1
#
_cell.length_a   1.000
_cell.length_b   1.000
_cell.length_c   1.000
_cell.angle_alpha   90.00
_cell.angle_beta   90.00
_cell.angle_gamma   90.00
#
_symmetry.space_group_name_H-M   'P 1'
#
loop_
_entity.id
_entity.type
_entity.pdbx_description
1 polymer ?
#
loop_
_entity_poly.entity_id
_entity_poly.type
_entity_poly.pdbx_seq_one_letter_code
_entity_poly.pdbx_strand_id
1 'polypeptide(L)'
;MRQQAAPAPPHQHVTAATAAAAPADLAIRFEALLGQHSVLAADLMRSRIRGDDDFVQAANAALGKNTADMTDLIGQLFGAPTAQQFAPKWSEHIVALFAYAGALANQDEQARKEANEELTEYESELGSFFAGASHGRLATKDAQAAVVQHVRHLTDQADAYAKGDYATADDLYRMGYQHTYDLGLTLANALLPPKQSAVLREPIWRLRSQLGKLLAEHAVLVEDVTRAAVTGTPDFKASGDMINANTRDLTGAMDTLFGAQAAKQFQALWGDHVENLVAYSSAIAARDQARQQQANDALRGFEDKMAAFLAGATGARMSAPTLAAALLGHDEMLLRHADAYGTRDYTQAHNVAYETYENMFEMARQLADAFGATVAARLPQGGAQTGYGGMAAVVGSR
;
A
#
# COMPACT_ATOMS: atom_id res chain seq x y z
N MET A 1 -12.28 -66.21 16.50
CA MET A 1 -11.38 -65.41 17.36
C MET A 1 -10.74 -64.35 16.49
N ARG A 2 -11.23 -63.10 16.58
CA ARG A 2 -10.72 -61.95 15.83
C ARG A 2 -9.61 -61.29 16.66
N GLN A 3 -8.42 -61.15 16.08
CA GLN A 3 -7.30 -60.42 16.68
C GLN A 3 -7.58 -58.91 16.61
N GLN A 4 -7.53 -58.24 17.77
CA GLN A 4 -7.60 -56.79 17.89
C GLN A 4 -6.22 -56.19 17.58
N ALA A 5 -6.17 -55.23 16.65
CA ALA A 5 -4.99 -54.42 16.38
C ALA A 5 -4.84 -53.32 17.44
N ALA A 6 -3.60 -53.12 17.91
CA ALA A 6 -3.26 -52.08 18.87
C ALA A 6 -3.32 -50.67 18.24
N PRO A 7 -3.71 -49.62 18.99
CA PRO A 7 -3.78 -48.26 18.47
C PRO A 7 -2.38 -47.66 18.26
N ALA A 8 -2.21 -46.95 17.14
CA ALA A 8 -1.02 -46.17 16.82
C ALA A 8 -0.83 -44.99 17.80
N PRO A 9 0.41 -44.58 18.11
CA PRO A 9 0.65 -43.47 19.03
C PRO A 9 0.18 -42.15 18.41
N PRO A 10 -0.31 -41.19 19.23
CA PRO A 10 -0.78 -39.92 18.72
C PRO A 10 0.38 -39.12 18.13
N HIS A 11 0.20 -38.62 16.91
CA HIS A 11 1.08 -37.64 16.29
C HIS A 11 1.19 -36.42 17.21
N GLN A 12 2.37 -36.21 17.77
CA GLN A 12 2.70 -34.96 18.45
C GLN A 12 2.70 -33.86 17.39
N HIS A 13 1.62 -33.08 17.36
CA HIS A 13 1.65 -31.76 16.75
C HIS A 13 2.64 -30.92 17.55
N VAL A 14 3.84 -30.76 17.00
CA VAL A 14 4.72 -29.66 17.40
C VAL A 14 4.02 -28.40 16.89
N THR A 15 3.21 -27.79 17.74
CA THR A 15 2.83 -26.39 17.58
C THR A 15 4.13 -25.60 17.67
N ALA A 16 4.72 -25.29 16.52
CA ALA A 16 5.75 -24.26 16.45
C ALA A 16 5.08 -22.99 16.98
N ALA A 17 5.39 -22.62 18.22
CA ALA A 17 5.02 -21.33 18.76
C ALA A 17 5.56 -20.30 17.78
N THR A 18 4.67 -19.57 17.10
CA THR A 18 5.04 -18.44 16.25
C THR A 18 5.82 -17.47 17.14
N ALA A 19 7.12 -17.32 16.85
CA ALA A 19 7.94 -16.33 17.54
C ALA A 19 7.26 -14.96 17.41
N ALA A 20 7.22 -14.18 18.50
CA ALA A 20 6.70 -12.83 18.45
C ALA A 20 7.45 -12.02 17.38
N ALA A 21 6.72 -11.23 16.58
CA ALA A 21 7.30 -10.42 15.52
C ALA A 21 8.37 -9.47 16.09
N ALA A 22 9.48 -9.28 15.37
CA ALA A 22 10.51 -8.36 15.84
C ALA A 22 9.98 -6.92 15.75
N PRO A 23 10.47 -5.99 16.61
CA PRO A 23 10.03 -4.59 16.57
C PRO A 23 10.18 -3.92 15.19
N ALA A 24 11.18 -4.33 14.41
CA ALA A 24 11.39 -3.81 13.06
C ALA A 24 10.36 -4.34 12.05
N ASP A 25 9.88 -5.58 12.21
CA ASP A 25 8.77 -6.10 11.40
C ASP A 25 7.46 -5.37 11.74
N LEU A 26 7.21 -5.10 13.03
CA LEU A 26 6.06 -4.31 13.47
C LEU A 26 6.11 -2.86 12.95
N ALA A 27 7.31 -2.27 12.83
CA ALA A 27 7.48 -0.95 12.23
C ALA A 27 7.11 -0.93 10.74
N ILE A 28 7.58 -1.90 9.96
CA ILE A 28 7.20 -2.03 8.54
C ILE A 28 5.69 -2.25 8.41
N ARG A 29 5.09 -3.06 9.30
CA ARG A 29 3.63 -3.24 9.33
C ARG A 29 2.90 -1.93 9.65
N PHE A 30 3.48 -1.06 10.48
CA PHE A 30 2.90 0.23 10.79
C PHE A 30 2.93 1.17 9.59
N GLU A 31 4.06 1.23 8.89
CA GLU A 31 4.22 1.92 7.60
C GLU A 31 3.18 1.43 6.57
N ALA A 32 3.07 0.10 6.43
CA ALA A 32 2.13 -0.56 5.54
C ALA A 32 0.67 -0.16 5.82
N LEU A 33 0.22 -0.28 7.06
CA LEU A 33 -1.18 -0.01 7.43
C LEU A 33 -1.54 1.47 7.27
N LEU A 34 -0.61 2.39 7.53
CA LEU A 34 -0.82 3.84 7.29
C LEU A 34 -0.86 4.18 5.80
N GLY A 35 -0.01 3.55 4.98
CA GLY A 35 -0.10 3.65 3.52
C GLY A 35 -1.44 3.16 3.00
N GLN A 36 -1.86 1.97 3.45
CA GLN A 36 -3.12 1.34 3.04
C GLN A 36 -4.32 2.19 3.45
N HIS A 37 -4.31 2.76 4.66
CA HIS A 37 -5.37 3.65 5.13
C HIS A 37 -5.60 4.81 4.16
N SER A 38 -4.53 5.48 3.71
CA SER A 38 -4.65 6.61 2.78
C SER A 38 -5.33 6.22 1.47
N VAL A 39 -5.00 5.03 0.95
CA VAL A 39 -5.62 4.46 -0.26
C VAL A 39 -7.08 4.14 -0.04
N LEU A 40 -7.40 3.40 1.03
CA LEU A 40 -8.76 2.98 1.34
C LEU A 40 -9.68 4.17 1.64
N ALA A 41 -9.16 5.20 2.32
CA ALA A 41 -9.86 6.44 2.58
C ALA A 41 -10.14 7.21 1.28
N ALA A 42 -9.14 7.37 0.40
CA ALA A 42 -9.33 8.04 -0.88
C ALA A 42 -10.32 7.28 -1.78
N ASP A 43 -10.25 5.95 -1.84
CA ASP A 43 -11.18 5.10 -2.58
C ASP A 43 -12.62 5.22 -2.06
N LEU A 44 -12.80 5.22 -0.73
CA LEU A 44 -14.10 5.47 -0.10
C LEU A 44 -14.64 6.84 -0.52
N MET A 45 -13.83 7.90 -0.41
CA MET A 45 -14.24 9.26 -0.77
C MET A 45 -14.63 9.37 -2.24
N ARG A 46 -13.80 8.83 -3.16
CA ARG A 46 -14.07 8.81 -4.61
C ARG A 46 -15.35 8.06 -4.94
N SER A 47 -15.57 6.90 -4.33
CA SER A 47 -16.78 6.11 -4.57
C SER A 47 -18.05 6.80 -4.10
N ARG A 48 -17.98 7.51 -2.97
CA ARG A 48 -19.09 8.32 -2.46
C ARG A 48 -19.39 9.51 -3.35
N ILE A 49 -18.36 10.16 -3.91
CA ILE A 49 -18.51 11.22 -4.92
C ILE A 49 -19.15 10.68 -6.20
N ARG A 50 -18.80 9.46 -6.64
CA ARG A 50 -19.42 8.82 -7.81
C ARG A 50 -20.84 8.32 -7.58
N GLY A 51 -21.24 8.09 -6.33
CA GLY A 51 -22.54 7.49 -5.99
C GLY A 51 -22.56 5.96 -6.14
N ASP A 52 -21.42 5.29 -5.98
CA ASP A 52 -21.30 3.83 -6.09
C ASP A 52 -21.68 3.12 -4.77
N ASP A 53 -22.96 3.16 -4.37
CA ASP A 53 -23.41 2.71 -3.03
C ASP A 53 -22.95 1.30 -2.64
N ASP A 54 -23.01 0.34 -3.58
CA ASP A 54 -22.55 -1.04 -3.36
C ASP A 54 -21.05 -1.08 -3.02
N PHE A 55 -20.24 -0.24 -3.67
CA PHE A 55 -18.79 -0.18 -3.44
C PHE A 55 -18.47 0.61 -2.16
N VAL A 56 -19.24 1.64 -1.83
CA VAL A 56 -19.09 2.42 -0.59
C VAL A 56 -19.17 1.50 0.64
N GLN A 57 -20.08 0.52 0.65
CA GLN A 57 -20.18 -0.45 1.75
C GLN A 57 -18.93 -1.33 1.87
N ALA A 58 -18.43 -1.84 0.74
CA ALA A 58 -17.20 -2.63 0.71
C ALA A 58 -15.98 -1.80 1.16
N ALA A 59 -15.85 -0.56 0.69
CA ALA A 59 -14.79 0.36 1.08
C ALA A 59 -14.87 0.76 2.57
N ASN A 60 -16.07 0.87 3.14
CA ASN A 60 -16.22 1.11 4.58
C ASN A 60 -15.81 -0.13 5.40
N ALA A 61 -16.16 -1.34 4.95
CA ALA A 61 -15.71 -2.58 5.59
C ALA A 61 -14.18 -2.73 5.55
N ALA A 62 -13.57 -2.32 4.44
CA ALA A 62 -12.12 -2.24 4.26
C ALA A 62 -11.43 -1.39 5.31
N LEU A 63 -11.91 -0.16 5.48
CA LEU A 63 -11.41 0.77 6.49
C LEU A 63 -11.62 0.23 7.89
N GLY A 64 -12.75 -0.44 8.16
CA GLY A 64 -12.99 -1.14 9.42
C GLY A 64 -11.93 -2.22 9.70
N LYS A 65 -11.57 -3.03 8.69
CA LYS A 65 -10.51 -4.04 8.83
C LYS A 65 -9.14 -3.41 9.06
N ASN A 66 -8.77 -2.38 8.29
CA ASN A 66 -7.51 -1.67 8.47
C ASN A 66 -7.44 -1.01 9.87
N THR A 67 -8.52 -0.40 10.35
CA THR A 67 -8.64 0.15 11.71
C THR A 67 -8.44 -0.91 12.79
N ALA A 68 -9.02 -2.09 12.62
CA ALA A 68 -8.82 -3.21 13.55
C ALA A 68 -7.35 -3.67 13.57
N ASP A 69 -6.76 -3.91 12.40
CA ASP A 69 -5.35 -4.33 12.28
C ASP A 69 -4.39 -3.25 12.82
N MET A 70 -4.71 -1.97 12.62
CA MET A 70 -3.97 -0.84 13.18
C MET A 70 -4.07 -0.81 14.70
N THR A 71 -5.28 -0.96 15.25
CA THR A 71 -5.52 -0.98 16.71
C THR A 71 -4.77 -2.14 17.36
N ASP A 72 -4.80 -3.33 16.75
CA ASP A 72 -4.06 -4.51 17.21
C ASP A 72 -2.54 -4.28 17.16
N LEU A 73 -2.04 -3.60 16.13
CA LEU A 73 -0.63 -3.25 16.02
C LEU A 73 -0.21 -2.23 17.09
N ILE A 74 -1.00 -1.18 17.31
CA ILE A 74 -0.80 -0.22 18.40
C ILE A 74 -0.81 -0.94 19.75
N GLY A 75 -1.67 -1.94 19.94
CA GLY A 75 -1.70 -2.78 21.13
C GLY A 75 -0.43 -3.61 21.33
N GLN A 76 0.13 -4.17 20.25
CA GLN A 76 1.39 -4.92 20.28
C GLN A 76 2.60 -4.02 20.56
N LEU A 77 2.63 -2.82 19.98
CA LEU A 77 3.73 -1.88 20.13
C LEU A 77 3.71 -1.14 21.48
N PHE A 78 2.51 -0.76 21.96
CA PHE A 78 2.34 0.22 23.05
C PHE A 78 1.41 -0.23 24.17
N GLY A 79 0.87 -1.44 24.10
CA GLY A 79 -0.01 -2.03 25.11
C GLY A 79 -1.48 -1.70 24.91
N ALA A 80 -2.35 -2.55 25.51
CA ALA A 80 -3.80 -2.47 25.38
C ALA A 80 -4.40 -1.10 25.79
N PRO A 81 -3.95 -0.41 26.87
CA PRO A 81 -4.50 0.90 27.22
C PRO A 81 -4.28 1.97 26.15
N THR A 82 -3.14 1.92 25.46
CA THR A 82 -2.82 2.85 24.36
C THR A 82 -3.69 2.58 23.15
N ALA A 83 -3.90 1.30 22.80
CA ALA A 83 -4.81 0.91 21.71
C ALA A 83 -6.27 1.34 21.97
N GLN A 84 -6.74 1.23 23.22
CA GLN A 84 -8.08 1.66 23.61
C GLN A 84 -8.30 3.17 23.47
N GLN A 85 -7.24 3.98 23.62
CA GLN A 85 -7.30 5.42 23.40
C GLN A 85 -7.20 5.79 21.91
N PHE A 86 -6.44 5.02 21.14
CA PHE A 86 -6.24 5.23 19.71
C PHE A 86 -7.51 4.98 18.89
N ALA A 87 -8.15 3.83 19.09
CA ALA A 87 -9.25 3.34 18.26
C ALA A 87 -10.41 4.34 18.06
N PRO A 88 -10.96 5.01 19.10
CA PRO A 88 -12.04 5.98 18.89
C PRO A 88 -11.60 7.19 18.07
N LYS A 89 -10.40 7.74 18.33
CA LYS A 89 -9.85 8.89 17.59
C LYS A 89 -9.65 8.58 16.11
N TRP A 90 -9.15 7.38 15.84
CA TRP A 90 -8.98 6.85 14.49
C TRP A 90 -10.32 6.45 13.83
N SER A 91 -11.40 6.27 14.58
CA SER A 91 -12.71 6.03 13.97
C SER A 91 -13.40 7.35 13.61
N GLU A 92 -13.25 8.37 14.47
CA GLU A 92 -13.85 9.70 14.31
C GLU A 92 -13.37 10.41 13.04
N HIS A 93 -12.07 10.40 12.75
CA HIS A 93 -11.58 11.03 11.52
C HIS A 93 -12.07 10.31 10.24
N ILE A 94 -12.23 8.97 10.25
CA ILE A 94 -12.79 8.22 9.11
C ILE A 94 -14.26 8.63 8.87
N VAL A 95 -15.03 8.78 9.95
CA VAL A 95 -16.42 9.26 9.87
C VAL A 95 -16.47 10.67 9.27
N ALA A 96 -15.56 11.55 9.67
CA ALA A 96 -15.49 12.90 9.13
C ALA A 96 -15.06 12.93 7.65
N LEU A 97 -14.16 12.05 7.21
CA LEU A 97 -13.82 11.88 5.78
C LEU A 97 -15.03 11.38 4.97
N PHE A 98 -15.81 10.45 5.53
CA PHE A 98 -17.06 9.97 4.92
C PHE A 98 -18.10 11.09 4.80
N ALA A 99 -18.23 11.93 5.82
CA ALA A 99 -19.11 13.11 5.82
C ALA A 99 -18.66 14.13 4.75
N TYR A 100 -17.36 14.44 4.70
CA TYR A 100 -16.77 15.36 3.73
C TYR A 100 -17.05 14.93 2.28
N ALA A 101 -16.81 13.66 1.94
CA ALA A 101 -17.10 13.14 0.61
C ALA A 101 -18.60 13.11 0.29
N GLY A 102 -19.46 12.88 1.29
CA GLY A 102 -20.91 12.99 1.13
C GLY A 102 -21.36 14.43 0.85
N ALA A 103 -20.76 15.41 1.52
CA ALA A 103 -21.01 16.82 1.27
C ALA A 103 -20.60 17.23 -0.14
N LEU A 104 -19.45 16.73 -0.63
CA LEU A 104 -19.04 16.91 -2.03
C LEU A 104 -20.05 16.32 -3.02
N ALA A 105 -20.49 15.08 -2.80
CA ALA A 105 -21.49 14.42 -3.65
C ALA A 105 -22.81 15.20 -3.70
N ASN A 106 -23.22 15.79 -2.57
CA ASN A 106 -24.44 16.57 -2.44
C ASN A 106 -24.28 18.06 -2.83
N GLN A 107 -23.08 18.49 -3.19
CA GLN A 107 -22.73 19.90 -3.42
C GLN A 107 -23.09 20.81 -2.23
N ASP A 108 -23.00 20.28 -1.01
CA ASP A 108 -23.33 20.98 0.23
C ASP A 108 -22.08 21.63 0.83
N GLU A 109 -21.88 22.90 0.50
CA GLU A 109 -20.70 23.66 0.95
C GLU A 109 -20.67 23.86 2.47
N GLN A 110 -21.84 23.95 3.12
CA GLN A 110 -21.90 24.12 4.58
C GLN A 110 -21.50 22.83 5.29
N ALA A 111 -22.07 21.69 4.87
CA ALA A 111 -21.69 20.39 5.41
C ALA A 111 -20.21 20.05 5.12
N ARG A 112 -19.69 20.46 3.95
CA ARG A 112 -18.26 20.29 3.60
C ARG A 112 -17.35 21.06 4.55
N LYS A 113 -17.73 22.30 4.87
CA LYS A 113 -16.99 23.14 5.82
C LYS A 113 -17.05 22.57 7.24
N GLU A 114 -18.21 22.13 7.70
CA GLU A 114 -18.38 21.51 9.02
C GLU A 114 -17.52 20.25 9.16
N ALA A 115 -17.59 19.33 8.18
CA ALA A 115 -16.75 18.13 8.18
C ALA A 115 -15.24 18.46 8.16
N ASN A 116 -14.82 19.52 7.48
CA ASN A 116 -13.42 19.96 7.47
C ASN A 116 -12.96 20.55 8.82
N GLU A 117 -13.84 21.24 9.54
CA GLU A 117 -13.57 21.74 10.89
C GLU A 117 -13.40 20.57 11.87
N GLU A 118 -14.30 19.57 11.82
CA GLU A 118 -14.20 18.33 12.60
C GLU A 118 -12.90 17.57 12.30
N LEU A 119 -12.56 17.37 11.02
CA LEU A 119 -11.30 16.75 10.62
C LEU A 119 -10.09 17.46 11.24
N THR A 120 -10.05 18.79 11.17
CA THR A 120 -8.92 19.56 11.71
C THR A 120 -8.77 19.36 13.23
N GLU A 121 -9.88 19.26 13.96
CA GLU A 121 -9.89 18.97 15.39
C GLU A 121 -9.38 17.55 15.67
N TYR A 122 -9.95 16.53 15.01
CA TYR A 122 -9.55 15.13 15.19
C TYR A 122 -8.08 14.88 14.85
N GLU A 123 -7.57 15.47 13.76
CA GLU A 123 -6.16 15.37 13.39
C GLU A 123 -5.23 16.04 14.42
N SER A 124 -5.66 17.15 15.03
CA SER A 124 -4.92 17.80 16.12
C SER A 124 -4.84 16.90 17.36
N GLU A 125 -5.92 16.18 17.68
CA GLU A 125 -5.94 15.20 18.76
C GLU A 125 -5.09 13.96 18.47
N LEU A 126 -5.16 13.41 17.25
CA LEU A 126 -4.32 12.30 16.81
C LEU A 126 -2.83 12.67 16.84
N GLY A 127 -2.47 13.86 16.35
CA GLY A 127 -1.10 14.38 16.45
C GLY A 127 -0.64 14.51 17.91
N SER A 128 -1.50 15.02 18.79
CA SER A 128 -1.21 15.11 20.23
C SER A 128 -1.03 13.74 20.89
N PHE A 129 -1.85 12.76 20.51
CA PHE A 129 -1.74 11.38 20.97
C PHE A 129 -0.38 10.77 20.61
N PHE A 130 0.04 10.86 19.34
CA PHE A 130 1.34 10.32 18.90
C PHE A 130 2.52 11.04 19.55
N ALA A 131 2.43 12.37 19.69
CA ALA A 131 3.47 13.14 20.39
C ALA A 131 3.60 12.72 21.86
N GLY A 132 2.48 12.53 22.57
CA GLY A 132 2.45 12.03 23.94
C GLY A 132 3.07 10.63 24.07
N ALA A 133 2.73 9.72 23.14
CA ALA A 133 3.26 8.36 23.10
C ALA A 133 4.77 8.30 22.76
N SER A 134 5.32 9.35 22.15
CA SER A 134 6.75 9.40 21.77
C SER A 134 7.72 9.61 22.93
N HIS A 135 7.22 9.85 24.16
CA HIS A 135 8.04 10.20 25.32
C HIS A 135 8.99 11.40 25.06
N GLY A 136 8.50 12.41 24.32
CA GLY A 136 9.24 13.64 24.01
C GLY A 136 10.19 13.53 22.81
N ARG A 137 10.19 12.41 22.07
CA ARG A 137 11.00 12.24 20.86
C ARG A 137 10.37 12.82 19.59
N LEU A 138 9.07 13.09 19.62
CA LEU A 138 8.34 13.77 18.57
C LEU A 138 7.70 15.03 19.17
N ALA A 139 8.00 16.20 18.61
CA ALA A 139 7.37 17.43 19.04
C ALA A 139 5.89 17.45 18.64
N THR A 140 5.02 17.90 19.55
CA THR A 140 3.56 17.96 19.29
C THR A 140 3.22 18.72 18.02
N LYS A 141 3.89 19.86 17.77
CA LYS A 141 3.68 20.66 16.58
C LYS A 141 4.01 19.89 15.29
N ASP A 142 5.08 19.10 15.30
CA ASP A 142 5.52 18.34 14.13
C ASP A 142 4.58 17.16 13.87
N ALA A 143 4.13 16.48 14.94
CA ALA A 143 3.12 15.42 14.85
C ALA A 143 1.80 15.95 14.27
N GLN A 144 1.30 17.06 14.80
CA GLN A 144 0.08 17.70 14.31
C GLN A 144 0.22 18.16 12.86
N ALA A 145 1.35 18.78 12.49
CA ALA A 145 1.58 19.23 11.13
C ALA A 145 1.57 18.08 10.11
N ALA A 146 2.21 16.95 10.44
CA ALA A 146 2.22 15.79 9.56
C ALA A 146 0.82 15.17 9.41
N VAL A 147 0.11 14.99 10.52
CA VAL A 147 -1.23 14.39 10.53
C VAL A 147 -2.25 15.30 9.79
N VAL A 148 -2.21 16.62 9.99
CA VAL A 148 -3.00 17.58 9.21
C VAL A 148 -2.65 17.57 7.72
N GLN A 149 -1.38 17.41 7.36
CA GLN A 149 -0.97 17.32 5.95
C GLN A 149 -1.56 16.07 5.28
N HIS A 150 -1.66 14.94 5.98
CA HIS A 150 -2.32 13.76 5.45
C HIS A 150 -3.78 14.03 5.07
N VAL A 151 -4.57 14.64 5.97
CA VAL A 151 -5.96 14.98 5.68
C VAL A 151 -6.09 15.98 4.55
N ARG A 152 -5.15 16.92 4.40
CA ARG A 152 -5.13 17.81 3.22
C ARG A 152 -4.98 17.03 1.92
N HIS A 153 -4.05 16.07 1.83
CA HIS A 153 -3.95 15.23 0.63
C HIS A 153 -5.27 14.50 0.32
N LEU A 154 -5.98 13.98 1.34
CA LEU A 154 -7.27 13.28 1.17
C LEU A 154 -8.42 14.21 0.77
N THR A 155 -8.51 15.39 1.36
CA THR A 155 -9.57 16.37 1.07
C THR A 155 -9.33 17.09 -0.25
N ASP A 156 -8.09 17.49 -0.54
CA ASP A 156 -7.72 18.11 -1.81
C ASP A 156 -7.90 17.13 -2.98
N GLN A 157 -7.56 15.84 -2.82
CA GLN A 157 -7.80 14.85 -3.87
C GLN A 157 -9.30 14.65 -4.12
N ALA A 158 -10.11 14.63 -3.05
CA ALA A 158 -11.56 14.49 -3.17
C ALA A 158 -12.19 15.71 -3.86
N ASP A 159 -11.74 16.92 -3.50
CA ASP A 159 -12.11 18.17 -4.16
C ASP A 159 -11.76 18.17 -5.66
N ALA A 160 -10.54 17.74 -6.02
CA ALA A 160 -10.11 17.64 -7.41
C ALA A 160 -10.93 16.60 -8.18
N TYR A 161 -11.15 15.42 -7.58
CA TYR A 161 -11.92 14.34 -8.17
C TYR A 161 -13.39 14.75 -8.42
N ALA A 162 -14.03 15.43 -7.46
CA ALA A 162 -15.40 15.95 -7.61
C ALA A 162 -15.54 16.99 -8.72
N LYS A 163 -14.46 17.71 -9.04
CA LYS A 163 -14.39 18.68 -10.16
C LYS A 163 -14.04 18.03 -11.50
N GLY A 164 -13.76 16.72 -11.53
CA GLY A 164 -13.28 16.01 -12.72
C GLY A 164 -11.82 16.30 -13.07
N ASP A 165 -11.06 16.93 -12.17
CA ASP A 165 -9.62 17.11 -12.31
C ASP A 165 -8.88 15.86 -11.84
N TYR A 166 -9.03 14.78 -12.60
CA TYR A 166 -8.50 13.47 -12.24
C TYR A 166 -6.97 13.45 -12.15
N ALA A 167 -6.27 14.22 -12.99
CA ALA A 167 -4.82 14.30 -12.94
C ALA A 167 -4.33 14.83 -11.58
N THR A 168 -4.91 15.95 -11.10
CA THR A 168 -4.58 16.49 -9.77
C THR A 168 -5.01 15.54 -8.66
N ALA A 169 -6.20 14.94 -8.77
CA ALA A 169 -6.69 13.99 -7.76
C ALA A 169 -5.76 12.78 -7.60
N ASP A 170 -5.24 12.26 -8.72
CA ASP A 170 -4.37 11.10 -8.78
C ASP A 170 -2.95 11.41 -8.30
N ASP A 171 -2.41 12.59 -8.63
CA ASP A 171 -1.15 13.06 -8.05
C ASP A 171 -1.27 13.18 -6.52
N LEU A 172 -2.36 13.75 -6.01
CA LEU A 172 -2.62 13.87 -4.57
C LEU A 172 -2.87 12.53 -3.89
N TYR A 173 -3.50 11.57 -4.57
CA TYR A 173 -3.69 10.21 -4.09
C TYR A 173 -2.33 9.53 -3.84
N ARG A 174 -1.42 9.59 -4.82
CA ARG A 174 -0.06 9.03 -4.67
C ARG A 174 0.73 9.76 -3.59
N MET A 175 0.69 11.10 -3.57
CA MET A 175 1.35 11.89 -2.52
C MET A 175 0.81 11.54 -1.13
N GLY A 176 -0.50 11.34 -0.99
CA GLY A 176 -1.16 10.87 0.23
C GLY A 176 -0.57 9.55 0.72
N TYR A 177 -0.57 8.53 -0.15
CA TYR A 177 0.00 7.21 0.14
C TYR A 177 1.48 7.30 0.57
N GLN A 178 2.29 8.01 -0.23
CA GLN A 178 3.72 8.10 0.02
C GLN A 178 4.03 8.84 1.32
N HIS A 179 3.28 9.90 1.62
CA HIS A 179 3.40 10.67 2.84
C HIS A 179 3.02 9.85 4.07
N THR A 180 1.90 9.12 4.07
CA THR A 180 1.50 8.32 5.25
C THR A 180 2.40 7.12 5.48
N TYR A 181 2.94 6.52 4.42
CA TYR A 181 3.95 5.47 4.55
C TYR A 181 5.22 6.02 5.25
N ASP A 182 5.74 7.16 4.80
CA ASP A 182 6.92 7.80 5.41
C ASP A 182 6.64 8.32 6.84
N LEU A 183 5.40 8.75 7.10
CA LEU A 183 4.93 9.10 8.43
C LEU A 183 4.97 7.87 9.35
N GLY A 184 4.59 6.69 8.87
CA GLY A 184 4.70 5.44 9.63
C GLY A 184 6.13 5.15 10.09
N LEU A 185 7.12 5.35 9.22
CA LEU A 185 8.54 5.19 9.57
C LEU A 185 8.97 6.26 10.60
N THR A 186 8.51 7.50 10.42
CA THR A 186 8.79 8.61 11.34
C THR A 186 8.23 8.32 12.73
N LEU A 187 6.96 7.88 12.80
CA LEU A 187 6.30 7.50 14.03
C LEU A 187 6.98 6.27 14.66
N ALA A 188 7.29 5.22 13.88
CA ALA A 188 8.00 4.06 14.39
C ALA A 188 9.36 4.43 15.00
N ASN A 189 10.13 5.32 14.35
CA ASN A 189 11.40 5.82 14.89
C ASN A 189 11.23 6.60 16.20
N ALA A 190 10.16 7.41 16.31
CA ALA A 190 9.87 8.21 17.49
C ALA A 190 9.28 7.39 18.64
N LEU A 191 8.50 6.36 18.34
CA LEU A 191 7.74 5.60 19.32
C LEU A 191 8.52 4.40 19.86
N LEU A 192 9.35 3.74 19.03
CA LEU A 192 10.17 2.62 19.48
C LEU A 192 11.33 3.04 20.41
N PRO A 193 11.78 2.17 21.33
CA PRO A 193 13.01 2.37 22.08
C PRO A 193 14.22 2.65 21.16
N PRO A 194 15.18 3.52 21.54
CA PRO A 194 16.27 3.94 20.65
C PRO A 194 17.13 2.81 20.06
N LYS A 195 17.33 1.73 20.82
CA LYS A 195 18.06 0.55 20.34
C LYS A 195 17.29 -0.20 19.24
N GLN A 196 15.96 -0.25 19.35
CA GLN A 196 15.10 -0.92 18.38
C GLN A 196 14.93 -0.06 17.12
N SER A 197 14.73 1.25 17.27
CA SER A 197 14.64 2.15 16.11
C SER A 197 15.96 2.28 15.34
N ALA A 198 17.11 2.00 15.97
CA ALA A 198 18.40 1.94 15.26
C ALA A 198 18.45 0.87 14.16
N VAL A 199 17.76 -0.26 14.35
CA VAL A 199 17.68 -1.35 13.38
C VAL A 199 17.00 -0.88 12.08
N LEU A 200 16.00 0.00 12.17
CA LEU A 200 15.30 0.56 11.01
C LEU A 200 16.22 1.38 10.08
N ARG A 201 17.37 1.86 10.59
CA ARG A 201 18.35 2.62 9.82
C ARG A 201 19.39 1.73 9.13
N GLU A 202 19.42 0.45 9.44
CA GLU A 202 20.31 -0.49 8.75
C GLU A 202 19.91 -0.63 7.28
N PRO A 203 20.88 -0.81 6.36
CA PRO A 203 20.59 -0.84 4.92
C PRO A 203 19.48 -1.81 4.52
N ILE A 204 19.46 -3.01 5.11
CA ILE A 204 18.50 -4.05 4.73
C ILE A 204 17.06 -3.67 5.12
N TRP A 205 16.85 -3.05 6.28
CA TRP A 205 15.53 -2.62 6.74
C TRP A 205 15.01 -1.43 5.94
N ARG A 206 15.92 -0.51 5.59
CA ARG A 206 15.61 0.58 4.66
C ARG A 206 15.19 0.05 3.29
N LEU A 207 15.89 -0.97 2.77
CA LEU A 207 15.53 -1.60 1.51
C LEU A 207 14.18 -2.30 1.57
N ARG A 208 13.89 -3.03 2.65
CA ARG A 208 12.59 -3.68 2.86
C ARG A 208 11.44 -2.67 2.88
N SER A 209 11.58 -1.58 3.65
CA SER A 209 10.59 -0.50 3.70
C SER A 209 10.39 0.15 2.33
N GLN A 210 11.46 0.52 1.62
CA GLN A 210 11.33 1.18 0.31
C GLN A 210 10.78 0.27 -0.80
N LEU A 211 11.20 -1.00 -0.86
CA LEU A 211 10.60 -1.95 -1.79
C LEU A 211 9.14 -2.23 -1.43
N GLY A 212 8.83 -2.37 -0.13
CA GLY A 212 7.47 -2.55 0.37
C GLY A 212 6.56 -1.41 -0.07
N LYS A 213 7.00 -0.16 0.14
CA LYS A 213 6.30 1.05 -0.31
C LYS A 213 5.99 1.02 -1.80
N LEU A 214 7.00 0.79 -2.65
CA LEU A 214 6.84 0.88 -4.11
C LEU A 214 6.01 -0.27 -4.70
N LEU A 215 6.20 -1.50 -4.20
CA LEU A 215 5.46 -2.67 -4.67
C LEU A 215 4.02 -2.68 -4.15
N ALA A 216 3.79 -2.25 -2.91
CA ALA A 216 2.43 -2.13 -2.38
C ALA A 216 1.67 -0.95 -3.02
N GLU A 217 2.34 0.15 -3.36
CA GLU A 217 1.77 1.20 -4.21
C GLU A 217 1.41 0.64 -5.59
N HIS A 218 2.29 -0.16 -6.21
CA HIS A 218 1.98 -0.78 -7.49
C HIS A 218 0.69 -1.60 -7.45
N ALA A 219 0.51 -2.46 -6.44
CA ALA A 219 -0.68 -3.27 -6.29
C ALA A 219 -1.97 -2.43 -6.26
N VAL A 220 -2.02 -1.40 -5.41
CA VAL A 220 -3.23 -0.55 -5.28
C VAL A 220 -3.48 0.30 -6.53
N LEU A 221 -2.44 0.72 -7.24
CA LEU A 221 -2.59 1.48 -8.48
C LEU A 221 -3.07 0.58 -9.62
N VAL A 222 -2.60 -0.66 -9.70
CA VAL A 222 -3.15 -1.65 -10.64
C VAL A 222 -4.61 -1.91 -10.32
N GLU A 223 -4.96 -2.12 -9.06
CA GLU A 223 -6.36 -2.27 -8.65
C GLU A 223 -7.19 -1.06 -9.10
N ASP A 224 -6.70 0.16 -8.92
CA ASP A 224 -7.38 1.38 -9.37
C ASP A 224 -7.60 1.44 -10.89
N VAL A 225 -6.55 1.28 -11.70
CA VAL A 225 -6.69 1.34 -13.16
C VAL A 225 -7.56 0.21 -13.70
N THR A 226 -7.52 -0.97 -13.07
CA THR A 226 -8.28 -2.13 -13.53
C THR A 226 -9.76 -1.96 -13.20
N ARG A 227 -10.10 -1.36 -12.04
CA ARG A 227 -11.47 -0.89 -11.75
C ARG A 227 -11.93 0.08 -12.83
N ALA A 228 -11.14 1.10 -13.14
CA ALA A 228 -11.48 2.10 -14.14
C ALA A 228 -11.63 1.51 -15.55
N ALA A 229 -10.78 0.54 -15.92
CA ALA A 229 -10.88 -0.18 -17.19
C ALA A 229 -12.17 -1.02 -17.28
N VAL A 230 -12.53 -1.70 -16.19
CA VAL A 230 -13.70 -2.58 -16.10
C VAL A 230 -15.00 -1.77 -16.19
N THR A 231 -15.07 -0.62 -15.54
CA THR A 231 -16.28 0.23 -15.49
C THR A 231 -16.31 1.32 -16.55
N GLY A 232 -15.20 1.57 -17.25
CA GLY A 232 -15.08 2.61 -18.27
C GLY A 232 -15.22 4.02 -17.71
N THR A 233 -14.69 4.27 -16.51
CA THR A 233 -14.78 5.57 -15.85
C THR A 233 -13.89 6.62 -16.53
N PRO A 234 -14.26 7.92 -16.46
CA PRO A 234 -13.53 8.99 -17.15
C PRO A 234 -12.09 9.21 -16.64
N ASP A 235 -11.76 8.72 -15.45
CA ASP A 235 -10.45 8.78 -14.81
C ASP A 235 -9.45 7.74 -15.33
N PHE A 236 -9.87 6.76 -16.16
CA PHE A 236 -9.01 5.67 -16.65
C PHE A 236 -7.65 6.15 -17.20
N LYS A 237 -7.62 7.27 -17.93
CA LYS A 237 -6.35 7.83 -18.42
C LYS A 237 -5.45 8.29 -17.28
N ALA A 238 -6.01 8.98 -16.28
CA ALA A 238 -5.26 9.50 -15.15
C ALA A 238 -4.73 8.36 -14.26
N SER A 239 -5.54 7.31 -14.01
CA SER A 239 -5.09 6.08 -13.34
C SER A 239 -3.94 5.40 -14.10
N GLY A 240 -3.99 5.39 -15.44
CA GLY A 240 -2.87 4.91 -16.27
C GLY A 240 -1.59 5.75 -16.09
N ASP A 241 -1.72 7.08 -15.98
CA ASP A 241 -0.59 7.97 -15.71
C ASP A 241 0.02 7.74 -14.31
N MET A 242 -0.79 7.39 -13.30
CA MET A 242 -0.32 7.00 -11.95
C MET A 242 0.57 5.76 -11.99
N ILE A 243 0.14 4.68 -12.65
CA ILE A 243 0.94 3.46 -12.74
C ILE A 243 2.21 3.70 -13.53
N ASN A 244 2.15 4.50 -14.59
CA ASN A 244 3.34 4.91 -15.33
C ASN A 244 4.32 5.68 -14.43
N ALA A 245 3.81 6.47 -13.48
CA ALA A 245 4.63 7.18 -12.51
C ALA A 245 5.27 6.23 -11.48
N ASN A 246 4.51 5.29 -10.92
CA ASN A 246 5.06 4.23 -10.06
C ASN A 246 6.09 3.33 -10.80
N THR A 247 5.85 3.04 -12.08
CA THR A 247 6.82 2.32 -12.94
C THR A 247 8.14 3.07 -13.08
N ARG A 248 8.10 4.41 -13.18
CA ARG A 248 9.31 5.24 -13.17
C ARG A 248 10.03 5.18 -11.83
N ASP A 249 9.28 5.20 -10.73
CA ASP A 249 9.85 5.12 -9.37
C ASP A 249 10.53 3.76 -9.11
N LEU A 250 9.87 2.65 -9.48
CA LEU A 250 10.46 1.31 -9.45
C LEU A 250 11.70 1.20 -10.35
N THR A 251 11.64 1.77 -11.55
CA THR A 251 12.81 1.82 -12.45
C THR A 251 13.97 2.61 -11.84
N GLY A 252 13.69 3.75 -11.20
CA GLY A 252 14.68 4.55 -10.48
C GLY A 252 15.29 3.83 -9.28
N ALA A 253 14.49 3.02 -8.57
CA ALA A 253 15.00 2.13 -7.52
C ALA A 253 15.95 1.08 -8.11
N MET A 254 15.59 0.47 -9.24
CA MET A 254 16.47 -0.49 -9.93
C MET A 254 17.76 0.15 -10.46
N ASP A 255 17.73 1.40 -10.91
CA ASP A 255 18.95 2.14 -11.28
C ASP A 255 19.85 2.35 -10.07
N THR A 256 19.29 2.81 -8.95
CA THR A 256 20.03 2.99 -7.69
C THR A 256 20.68 1.69 -7.21
N LEU A 257 19.95 0.57 -7.31
CA LEU A 257 20.38 -0.72 -6.77
C LEU A 257 21.31 -1.49 -7.71
N PHE A 258 21.08 -1.43 -9.02
CA PHE A 258 21.74 -2.30 -10.02
C PHE A 258 22.34 -1.56 -11.23
N GLY A 259 22.08 -0.26 -11.37
CA GLY A 259 22.59 0.60 -12.44
C GLY A 259 21.71 0.65 -13.69
N ALA A 260 21.98 1.65 -14.53
CA ALA A 260 21.13 2.06 -15.64
C ALA A 260 20.78 0.95 -16.65
N GLN A 261 21.69 0.01 -16.90
CA GLN A 261 21.42 -1.10 -17.82
C GLN A 261 20.36 -2.05 -17.25
N ALA A 262 20.46 -2.40 -15.97
CA ALA A 262 19.48 -3.24 -15.29
C ALA A 262 18.14 -2.51 -15.16
N ALA A 263 18.16 -1.22 -14.85
CA ALA A 263 16.96 -0.38 -14.81
C ALA A 263 16.22 -0.37 -16.16
N LYS A 264 16.93 -0.20 -17.27
CA LYS A 264 16.34 -0.21 -18.61
C LYS A 264 15.71 -1.58 -18.96
N GLN A 265 16.37 -2.67 -18.58
CA GLN A 265 15.82 -4.02 -18.78
C GLN A 265 14.57 -4.25 -17.92
N PHE A 266 14.61 -3.85 -16.65
CA PHE A 266 13.47 -3.89 -15.75
C PHE A 266 12.29 -3.09 -16.31
N GLN A 267 12.52 -1.84 -16.74
CA GLN A 267 11.46 -0.97 -17.26
C GLN A 267 10.74 -1.59 -18.46
N ALA A 268 11.48 -2.23 -19.38
CA ALA A 268 10.87 -2.88 -20.53
C ALA A 268 9.97 -4.05 -20.11
N LEU A 269 10.46 -4.93 -19.22
CA LEU A 269 9.67 -6.05 -18.72
C LEU A 269 8.46 -5.60 -17.89
N TRP A 270 8.63 -4.57 -17.05
CA TRP A 270 7.58 -4.04 -16.19
C TRP A 270 6.48 -3.32 -16.98
N GLY A 271 6.85 -2.59 -18.03
CA GLY A 271 5.89 -1.99 -18.96
C GLY A 271 4.99 -3.04 -19.59
N ASP A 272 5.57 -4.11 -20.14
CA ASP A 272 4.80 -5.23 -20.71
C ASP A 272 3.81 -5.82 -19.68
N HIS A 273 4.23 -5.98 -18.43
CA HIS A 273 3.38 -6.49 -17.35
C HIS A 273 2.15 -5.61 -17.08
N VAL A 274 2.37 -4.30 -16.88
CA VAL A 274 1.28 -3.33 -16.67
C VAL A 274 0.31 -3.31 -17.86
N GLU A 275 0.83 -3.32 -19.09
CA GLU A 275 0.01 -3.34 -20.30
C GLU A 275 -0.89 -4.57 -20.35
N ASN A 276 -0.37 -5.75 -20.00
CA ASN A 276 -1.16 -6.98 -20.02
C ASN A 276 -2.22 -7.04 -18.90
N LEU A 277 -1.95 -6.49 -17.72
CA LEU A 277 -2.97 -6.35 -16.65
C LEU A 277 -4.14 -5.45 -17.08
N VAL A 278 -3.83 -4.32 -17.72
CA VAL A 278 -4.84 -3.39 -18.26
C VAL A 278 -5.61 -4.02 -19.42
N ALA A 279 -4.91 -4.77 -20.30
CA ALA A 279 -5.53 -5.48 -21.42
C ALA A 279 -6.50 -6.57 -20.94
N TYR A 280 -6.15 -7.34 -19.91
CA TYR A 280 -7.02 -8.32 -19.30
C TYR A 280 -8.32 -7.67 -18.77
N SER A 281 -8.18 -6.59 -18.02
CA SER A 281 -9.32 -5.86 -17.42
C SER A 281 -10.22 -5.22 -18.49
N SER A 282 -9.62 -4.68 -19.55
CA SER A 282 -10.38 -4.19 -20.72
C SER A 282 -11.13 -5.31 -21.43
N ALA A 283 -10.56 -6.53 -21.46
CA ALA A 283 -11.21 -7.71 -22.03
C ALA A 283 -12.34 -8.26 -21.14
N ILE A 284 -12.30 -8.05 -19.82
CA ILE A 284 -13.45 -8.27 -18.93
C ILE A 284 -14.61 -7.34 -19.32
N ALA A 285 -14.35 -6.03 -19.44
CA ALA A 285 -15.36 -5.06 -19.84
C ALA A 285 -15.99 -5.40 -21.20
N ALA A 286 -15.17 -5.84 -22.16
CA ALA A 286 -15.60 -6.25 -23.49
C ALA A 286 -16.26 -7.66 -23.54
N ARG A 287 -16.24 -8.42 -22.44
CA ARG A 287 -16.65 -9.84 -22.38
C ARG A 287 -15.92 -10.72 -23.41
N ASP A 288 -14.66 -10.39 -23.69
CA ASP A 288 -13.82 -11.06 -24.68
C ASP A 288 -12.90 -12.08 -23.99
N GLN A 289 -13.39 -13.32 -23.85
CA GLN A 289 -12.64 -14.40 -23.22
C GLN A 289 -11.34 -14.75 -23.96
N ALA A 290 -11.30 -14.57 -25.29
CA ALA A 290 -10.09 -14.85 -26.06
C ALA A 290 -8.99 -13.84 -25.74
N ARG A 291 -9.34 -12.55 -25.61
CA ARG A 291 -8.39 -11.50 -25.18
C ARG A 291 -7.98 -11.63 -23.71
N GLN A 292 -8.89 -12.06 -22.82
CA GLN A 292 -8.53 -12.39 -21.44
C GLN A 292 -7.46 -13.49 -21.41
N GLN A 293 -7.68 -14.59 -22.16
CA GLN A 293 -6.69 -15.67 -22.24
C GLN A 293 -5.37 -15.21 -22.85
N GLN A 294 -5.41 -14.40 -23.91
CA GLN A 294 -4.20 -13.85 -24.53
C GLN A 294 -3.37 -13.00 -23.56
N ALA A 295 -4.03 -12.13 -22.78
CA ALA A 295 -3.35 -11.31 -21.77
C ALA A 295 -2.77 -12.18 -20.65
N ASN A 296 -3.52 -13.19 -20.18
CA ASN A 296 -3.03 -14.15 -19.18
C ASN A 296 -1.80 -14.93 -19.69
N ASP A 297 -1.82 -15.44 -20.92
CA ASP A 297 -0.67 -16.12 -21.52
C ASP A 297 0.57 -15.21 -21.64
N ALA A 298 0.35 -13.92 -21.93
CA ALA A 298 1.41 -12.92 -21.97
C ALA A 298 2.00 -12.64 -20.57
N LEU A 299 1.17 -12.61 -19.51
CA LEU A 299 1.63 -12.50 -18.12
C LEU A 299 2.50 -13.70 -17.72
N ARG A 300 2.13 -14.94 -18.10
CA ARG A 300 2.99 -16.12 -17.91
C ARG A 300 4.37 -15.94 -18.54
N GLY A 301 4.41 -15.39 -19.75
CA GLY A 301 5.68 -15.06 -20.41
C GLY A 301 6.47 -13.93 -19.73
N PHE A 302 5.80 -12.98 -19.09
CA PHE A 302 6.42 -11.96 -18.27
C PHE A 302 7.05 -12.55 -17.00
N GLU A 303 6.30 -13.38 -16.26
CA GLU A 303 6.74 -14.02 -15.01
C GLU A 303 8.08 -14.74 -15.22
N ASP A 304 8.21 -15.54 -16.29
CA ASP A 304 9.43 -16.26 -16.64
C ASP A 304 10.62 -15.32 -16.93
N LYS A 305 10.38 -14.24 -17.70
CA LYS A 305 11.43 -13.28 -18.09
C LYS A 305 11.89 -12.45 -16.90
N MET A 306 10.95 -11.96 -16.09
CA MET A 306 11.25 -11.17 -14.90
C MET A 306 11.95 -12.03 -13.85
N ALA A 307 11.51 -13.28 -13.67
CA ALA A 307 12.18 -14.23 -12.79
C ALA A 307 13.62 -14.52 -13.22
N ALA A 308 13.87 -14.73 -14.52
CA ALA A 308 15.23 -14.91 -15.04
C ALA A 308 16.11 -13.68 -14.82
N PHE A 309 15.55 -12.48 -15.05
CA PHE A 309 16.23 -11.20 -14.78
C PHE A 309 16.59 -11.04 -13.30
N LEU A 310 15.64 -11.24 -12.38
CA LEU A 310 15.85 -11.12 -10.93
C LEU A 310 16.79 -12.19 -10.38
N ALA A 311 16.71 -13.44 -10.88
CA ALA A 311 17.66 -14.49 -10.53
C ALA A 311 19.09 -14.12 -10.95
N GLY A 312 19.25 -13.52 -12.13
CA GLY A 312 20.54 -12.97 -12.57
C GLY A 312 21.03 -11.84 -11.67
N ALA A 313 20.18 -10.85 -11.37
CA ALA A 313 20.51 -9.69 -10.55
C ALA A 313 20.86 -10.06 -9.09
N THR A 314 20.23 -11.10 -8.55
CA THR A 314 20.47 -11.61 -7.19
C THR A 314 21.66 -12.57 -7.10
N GLY A 315 22.30 -12.93 -8.22
CA GLY A 315 23.35 -13.96 -8.25
C GLY A 315 22.83 -15.33 -7.83
N ALA A 316 21.61 -15.68 -8.23
CA ALA A 316 20.91 -16.92 -7.92
C ALA A 316 20.65 -17.18 -6.41
N ARG A 317 20.66 -16.12 -5.57
CA ARG A 317 20.21 -16.24 -4.16
C ARG A 317 18.73 -16.58 -4.06
N MET A 318 17.94 -16.22 -5.07
CA MET A 318 16.62 -16.79 -5.33
C MET A 318 16.66 -17.51 -6.69
N SER A 319 16.04 -18.68 -6.75
CA SER A 319 15.94 -19.43 -8.01
C SER A 319 14.90 -18.79 -8.92
N ALA A 320 15.13 -18.83 -10.24
CA ALA A 320 14.15 -18.35 -11.21
C ALA A 320 12.77 -19.05 -11.05
N PRO A 321 12.67 -20.38 -10.83
CA PRO A 321 11.38 -21.01 -10.54
C PRO A 321 10.66 -20.45 -9.30
N THR A 322 11.40 -20.14 -8.22
CA THR A 322 10.82 -19.53 -7.02
C THR A 322 10.29 -18.14 -7.30
N LEU A 323 11.06 -17.32 -8.05
CA LEU A 323 10.65 -15.98 -8.43
C LEU A 323 9.44 -16.00 -9.37
N ALA A 324 9.42 -16.88 -10.36
CA ALA A 324 8.30 -17.04 -11.28
C ALA A 324 7.02 -17.45 -10.54
N ALA A 325 7.10 -18.39 -9.58
CA ALA A 325 5.95 -18.78 -8.77
C ALA A 325 5.41 -17.64 -7.89
N ALA A 326 6.30 -16.78 -7.36
CA ALA A 326 5.89 -15.63 -6.56
C ALA A 326 5.21 -14.54 -7.41
N LEU A 327 5.79 -14.22 -8.57
CA LEU A 327 5.21 -13.27 -9.54
C LEU A 327 3.85 -13.77 -10.04
N LEU A 328 3.78 -15.06 -10.38
CA LEU A 328 2.53 -15.69 -10.76
C LEU A 328 1.46 -15.55 -9.68
N GLY A 329 1.80 -15.85 -8.42
CA GLY A 329 0.85 -15.73 -7.32
C GLY A 329 0.29 -14.32 -7.20
N HIS A 330 1.13 -13.31 -7.40
CA HIS A 330 0.72 -11.90 -7.42
C HIS A 330 -0.19 -11.58 -8.62
N ASP A 331 0.18 -11.97 -9.83
CA ASP A 331 -0.60 -11.72 -11.04
C ASP A 331 -1.98 -12.38 -10.91
N GLU A 332 -2.05 -13.62 -10.42
CA GLU A 332 -3.32 -14.31 -10.16
C GLU A 332 -4.19 -13.58 -9.11
N MET A 333 -3.60 -12.88 -8.14
CA MET A 333 -4.37 -12.04 -7.21
C MET A 333 -4.96 -10.82 -7.92
N LEU A 334 -4.17 -10.13 -8.74
CA LEU A 334 -4.63 -8.97 -9.52
C LEU A 334 -5.73 -9.34 -10.52
N LEU A 335 -5.59 -10.48 -11.22
CA LEU A 335 -6.62 -10.96 -12.14
C LEU A 335 -7.91 -11.33 -11.38
N ARG A 336 -7.80 -12.00 -10.22
CA ARG A 336 -8.97 -12.30 -9.36
C ARG A 336 -9.66 -11.04 -8.86
N HIS A 337 -8.91 -9.99 -8.53
CA HIS A 337 -9.47 -8.69 -8.17
C HIS A 337 -10.28 -8.11 -9.35
N ALA A 338 -9.69 -8.07 -10.54
CA ALA A 338 -10.36 -7.57 -11.75
C ALA A 338 -11.63 -8.37 -12.09
N ASP A 339 -11.60 -9.69 -11.98
CA ASP A 339 -12.75 -10.57 -12.19
C ASP A 339 -13.87 -10.33 -11.16
N ALA A 340 -13.51 -10.26 -9.87
CA ALA A 340 -14.46 -9.96 -8.80
C ALA A 340 -15.12 -8.58 -9.01
N TYR A 341 -14.32 -7.58 -9.38
CA TYR A 341 -14.84 -6.24 -9.67
C TYR A 341 -15.75 -6.22 -10.91
N GLY A 342 -15.37 -6.92 -11.98
CA GLY A 342 -16.18 -7.04 -13.21
C GLY A 342 -17.51 -7.78 -13.02
N THR A 343 -17.59 -8.66 -12.03
CA THR A 343 -18.82 -9.33 -11.63
C THR A 343 -19.60 -8.58 -10.53
N ARG A 344 -19.10 -7.41 -10.10
CA ARG A 344 -19.62 -6.59 -8.99
C ARG A 344 -19.63 -7.29 -7.64
N ASP A 345 -18.78 -8.30 -7.45
CA ASP A 345 -18.49 -8.87 -6.14
C ASP A 345 -17.45 -7.99 -5.43
N TYR A 346 -17.89 -6.81 -4.98
CA TYR A 346 -17.00 -5.82 -4.36
C TYR A 346 -16.45 -6.29 -3.01
N THR A 347 -17.16 -7.19 -2.31
CA THR A 347 -16.64 -7.82 -1.09
C THR A 347 -15.44 -8.70 -1.41
N GLN A 348 -15.56 -9.57 -2.42
CA GLN A 348 -14.43 -10.41 -2.85
C GLN A 348 -13.30 -9.56 -3.43
N ALA A 349 -13.61 -8.56 -4.26
CA ALA A 349 -12.61 -7.65 -4.80
C ALA A 349 -11.82 -6.98 -3.66
N HIS A 350 -12.52 -6.43 -2.66
CA HIS A 350 -11.85 -5.82 -1.53
C HIS A 350 -10.98 -6.79 -0.72
N ASN A 351 -11.47 -8.00 -0.43
CA ASN A 351 -10.69 -9.00 0.30
C ASN A 351 -9.40 -9.36 -0.46
N VAL A 352 -9.50 -9.56 -1.78
CA VAL A 352 -8.33 -9.83 -2.62
C VAL A 352 -7.38 -8.63 -2.65
N ALA A 353 -7.89 -7.40 -2.74
CA ALA A 353 -7.07 -6.19 -2.69
C ALA A 353 -6.28 -6.08 -1.38
N TYR A 354 -6.95 -6.34 -0.24
CA TYR A 354 -6.31 -6.34 1.07
C TYR A 354 -5.19 -7.39 1.13
N GLU A 355 -5.46 -8.61 0.68
CA GLU A 355 -4.45 -9.69 0.63
C GLU A 355 -3.29 -9.35 -0.30
N THR A 356 -3.57 -8.73 -1.45
CA THR A 356 -2.56 -8.36 -2.46
C THR A 356 -1.62 -7.32 -1.91
N TYR A 357 -2.16 -6.29 -1.26
CA TYR A 357 -1.39 -5.27 -0.58
C TYR A 357 -0.46 -5.87 0.49
N GLU A 358 -0.98 -6.77 1.35
CA GLU A 358 -0.18 -7.44 2.38
C GLU A 358 0.91 -8.34 1.77
N ASN A 359 0.60 -9.04 0.67
CA ASN A 359 1.55 -9.92 -0.01
C ASN A 359 2.80 -9.18 -0.51
N MET A 360 2.66 -7.91 -0.89
CA MET A 360 3.79 -7.10 -1.39
C MET A 360 4.89 -6.89 -0.35
N PHE A 361 4.57 -6.89 0.95
CA PHE A 361 5.60 -6.77 2.00
C PHE A 361 6.42 -8.04 2.16
N GLU A 362 5.79 -9.21 2.01
CA GLU A 362 6.51 -10.48 2.01
C GLU A 362 7.40 -10.60 0.77
N MET A 363 6.89 -10.21 -0.41
CA MET A 363 7.69 -10.14 -1.63
C MET A 363 8.87 -9.16 -1.47
N ALA A 364 8.63 -7.96 -0.95
CA ALA A 364 9.67 -6.97 -0.68
C ALA A 364 10.73 -7.50 0.30
N ARG A 365 10.32 -8.24 1.34
CA ARG A 365 11.23 -8.88 2.29
C ARG A 365 12.14 -9.90 1.59
N GLN A 366 11.56 -10.81 0.82
CA GLN A 366 12.31 -11.85 0.09
C GLN A 366 13.29 -11.21 -0.92
N LEU A 367 12.84 -10.20 -1.67
CA LEU A 367 13.69 -9.48 -2.63
C LEU A 367 14.82 -8.72 -1.93
N ALA A 368 14.53 -7.99 -0.85
CA ALA A 368 15.54 -7.28 -0.09
C ALA A 368 16.62 -8.26 0.45
N ASP A 369 16.19 -9.40 0.99
CA ASP A 369 17.09 -10.44 1.50
C ASP A 369 17.97 -11.03 0.39
N ALA A 370 17.39 -11.24 -0.80
CA ALA A 370 18.10 -11.75 -1.97
C ALA A 370 19.04 -10.74 -2.62
N PHE A 371 18.69 -9.44 -2.60
CA PHE A 371 19.59 -8.36 -3.04
C PHE A 371 20.76 -8.22 -2.07
N GLY A 372 20.49 -8.38 -0.78
CA GLY A 372 21.48 -8.44 0.28
C GLY A 372 22.06 -7.08 0.68
N ALA A 373 22.80 -7.08 1.79
CA ALA A 373 23.26 -5.85 2.44
C ALA A 373 24.15 -4.96 1.56
N THR A 374 24.95 -5.54 0.67
CA THR A 374 25.84 -4.79 -0.23
C THR A 374 25.06 -3.95 -1.24
N VAL A 375 23.99 -4.52 -1.81
CA VAL A 375 23.11 -3.78 -2.73
C VAL A 375 22.28 -2.78 -1.94
N ALA A 376 21.74 -3.18 -0.79
CA ALA A 376 20.96 -2.31 0.09
C ALA A 376 21.74 -1.06 0.54
N ALA A 377 23.06 -1.16 0.74
CA ALA A 377 23.92 -0.05 1.13
C ALA A 377 24.02 1.06 0.07
N ARG A 378 23.59 0.81 -1.17
CA ARG A 378 23.52 1.82 -2.25
C ARG A 378 22.38 2.82 -2.05
N LEU A 379 21.40 2.52 -1.19
CA LEU A 379 20.29 3.43 -0.93
C LEU A 379 20.76 4.73 -0.27
N PRO A 380 20.36 5.91 -0.78
CA PRO A 380 20.77 7.21 -0.24
C PRO A 380 20.45 7.36 1.24
N GLN A 381 21.43 7.65 2.10
CA GLN A 381 21.24 7.65 3.57
C GLN A 381 20.35 8.78 4.13
N GLY A 382 19.88 9.72 3.29
CA GLY A 382 19.29 10.99 3.73
C GLY A 382 17.76 11.05 3.89
N GLY A 383 16.98 10.06 3.45
CA GLY A 383 15.51 10.17 3.42
C GLY A 383 14.84 10.29 4.79
N ALA A 384 15.40 9.66 5.82
CA ALA A 384 14.80 9.60 7.17
C ALA A 384 15.35 10.65 8.16
N GLN A 385 16.35 11.44 7.77
CA GLN A 385 17.01 12.41 8.67
C GLN A 385 16.45 13.84 8.57
N THR A 386 15.64 14.14 7.55
CA THR A 386 15.06 15.48 7.37
C THR A 386 13.68 15.64 8.01
N GLY A 387 13.08 14.59 8.59
CA GLY A 387 11.74 14.69 9.20
C GLY A 387 10.61 15.07 8.22
N TYR A 388 10.92 15.11 6.91
CA TYR A 388 10.00 15.42 5.82
C TYR A 388 10.46 14.61 4.62
N GLY A 389 9.85 13.44 4.43
CA GLY A 389 10.00 12.67 3.20
C GLY A 389 9.70 13.58 2.00
N GLY A 390 10.62 13.60 1.04
CA GLY A 390 10.33 14.12 -0.30
C GLY A 390 10.06 15.62 -0.43
N MET A 391 10.93 16.50 0.06
CA MET A 391 11.03 17.88 -0.44
C MET A 391 12.48 18.19 -0.87
N ALA A 392 13.00 17.40 -1.82
CA ALA A 392 14.09 17.90 -2.65
C ALA A 392 13.44 18.81 -3.69
N ALA A 393 13.60 20.11 -3.47
CA ALA A 393 13.15 21.16 -4.36
C ALA A 393 13.53 20.85 -5.82
N VAL A 394 12.52 20.67 -6.67
CA VAL A 394 12.65 21.00 -8.10
C VAL A 394 12.76 22.52 -8.17
N VAL A 395 13.96 23.03 -7.91
CA VAL A 395 14.33 24.38 -8.32
C VAL A 395 14.54 24.30 -9.83
N GLY A 396 13.48 24.60 -10.57
CA GLY A 396 13.60 24.88 -11.99
C GLY A 396 14.65 25.96 -12.21
N SER A 397 15.59 25.70 -13.11
CA SER A 397 16.32 26.78 -13.78
C SER A 397 16.84 26.33 -15.14
N ARG A 398 16.05 26.75 -16.13
CA ARG A 398 16.39 27.17 -17.51
C ARG A 398 16.91 26.16 -18.51
#